data_AF-A0A836QV74-F1
#
_entry.id   AF-A0A836QV74-F1
#
_cell.length_a   1.000
_cell.length_b   1.000
_cell.length_c   1.000
_cell.angle_alpha   90.00
_cell.angle_beta   90.00
_cell.angle_gamma   90.00
#
_symmetry.space_group_name_H-M   'P 1'
#
loop_
_entity.id
_entity.type
_entity.pdbx_description
1 polymer ?
#
loop_
_entity_poly.entity_id
_entity_poly.type
_entity_poly.pdbx_seq_one_letter_code
_entity_poly.pdbx_strand_id
1 'polypeptide(L)'
;MTYVGGYNQFNQEILDVSSKLYKFSPDLTFLILDTQSTLGNLFYEPYSASSSERKKIFDEKFDDLKNLVHTFTNQTKSKLVVMNFSVPSYSPYGIFETKVVDGLHSSIKKLNENLTNEFLKNDSVYIFDFNSFVNQYGEKNIFDVKQFLFGDIKVSLDYIPNLADEFTGYIFAVLGLTKRCIVLDLDNTLWGGIVGEDGYDGIKLGADAQGNSFIEFQKYLLSLH
;
A
#
# COMPACT_ATOMS: atom_id res chain seq x y z
N MET A 1 21.37 4.04 -8.43
CA MET A 1 21.63 5.08 -7.41
C MET A 1 20.29 5.46 -6.77
N THR A 2 20.27 5.96 -5.54
CA THR A 2 19.04 6.39 -4.86
C THR A 2 19.18 7.81 -4.32
N TYR A 3 18.06 8.52 -4.21
CA TYR A 3 17.96 9.83 -3.58
C TYR A 3 16.85 9.78 -2.53
N VAL A 4 17.08 10.41 -1.38
CA VAL A 4 16.11 10.53 -0.29
C VAL A 4 15.96 12.02 0.01
N GLY A 5 14.73 12.52 -0.10
CA GLY A 5 14.41 13.91 0.25
C GLY A 5 14.58 14.19 1.74
N GLY A 6 14.62 15.47 2.10
CA GLY A 6 14.67 15.86 3.50
C GLY A 6 13.43 15.38 4.27
N TYR A 7 13.60 15.13 5.58
CA TYR A 7 12.52 14.70 6.46
C TYR A 7 11.36 15.71 6.42
N ASN A 8 10.15 15.23 6.09
CA ASN A 8 8.93 16.03 5.92
C ASN A 8 9.06 17.21 4.91
N GLN A 9 9.94 17.09 3.91
CA GLN A 9 10.17 18.13 2.90
C GLN A 9 9.61 17.76 1.51
N PHE A 10 8.78 16.72 1.41
CA PHE A 10 8.23 16.25 0.13
C PHE A 10 7.51 17.36 -0.66
N ASN A 11 6.74 18.22 0.03
CA ASN A 11 6.11 19.39 -0.60
C ASN A 11 7.14 20.36 -1.19
N GLN A 12 8.22 20.67 -0.47
CA GLN A 12 9.25 21.59 -0.93
C GLN A 12 10.01 21.02 -2.13
N GLU A 13 10.37 19.73 -2.07
CA GLU A 13 11.08 19.03 -3.16
C GLU A 13 10.25 18.98 -4.44
N ILE A 14 8.93 18.77 -4.34
CA ILE A 14 8.06 18.67 -5.52
C ILE A 14 7.70 20.06 -6.08
N LEU A 15 7.49 21.07 -5.24
CA LEU A 15 7.08 22.40 -5.70
C LEU A 15 8.25 23.22 -6.29
N ASP A 16 9.48 23.01 -5.80
CA ASP A 16 10.67 23.70 -6.31
C ASP A 16 11.31 22.91 -7.46
N VAL A 17 11.16 23.39 -8.69
CA VAL A 17 11.78 22.79 -9.89
C VAL A 17 13.31 22.70 -9.79
N SER A 18 13.95 23.52 -8.96
CA SER A 18 15.39 23.54 -8.74
C SER A 18 15.86 22.59 -7.63
N SER A 19 14.94 21.83 -7.04
CA SER A 19 15.20 20.89 -5.94
C SER A 19 16.18 19.78 -6.32
N LYS A 20 16.67 19.09 -5.30
CA LYS A 20 17.58 17.95 -5.50
C LYS A 20 16.85 16.76 -6.12
N LEU A 21 15.54 16.60 -5.86
CA LEU A 21 14.70 15.62 -6.52
C LEU A 21 14.75 15.74 -8.04
N TYR A 22 14.52 16.93 -8.60
CA TYR A 22 14.55 17.12 -10.05
C TYR A 22 15.96 17.07 -10.63
N LYS A 23 16.97 17.56 -9.91
CA LYS A 23 18.39 17.42 -10.30
C LYS A 23 18.84 15.96 -10.35
N PHE A 24 18.32 15.12 -9.46
CA PHE A 24 18.60 13.69 -9.45
C PHE A 24 17.97 12.96 -10.65
N SER A 25 16.88 13.51 -11.22
CA SER A 25 16.18 12.99 -12.40
C SER A 25 15.84 11.49 -12.28
N PRO A 26 15.05 11.09 -11.25
CA PRO A 26 14.71 9.69 -11.03
C PRO A 26 13.84 9.11 -12.15
N ASP A 27 14.01 7.82 -12.44
CA ASP A 27 13.07 7.05 -13.27
C ASP A 27 11.79 6.67 -12.50
N LEU A 28 11.93 6.44 -11.20
CA LEU A 28 10.87 6.04 -10.27
C LEU A 28 11.03 6.79 -8.95
N THR A 29 9.93 7.35 -8.46
CA THR A 29 9.84 8.11 -7.21
C THR A 29 8.76 7.52 -6.32
N PHE A 30 9.03 7.40 -5.02
CA PHE A 30 8.04 6.98 -4.02
C PHE A 30 7.67 8.17 -3.15
N LEU A 31 6.37 8.51 -3.11
CA LEU A 31 5.80 9.45 -2.15
C LEU A 31 5.21 8.66 -0.99
N ILE A 32 6.00 8.55 0.08
CA ILE A 32 5.66 7.78 1.28
C ILE A 32 4.98 8.72 2.28
N LEU A 33 3.70 8.44 2.58
CA LEU A 33 2.85 9.24 3.46
C LEU A 33 2.25 8.36 4.55
N ASP A 34 2.07 8.88 5.76
CA ASP A 34 1.36 8.18 6.83
C ASP A 34 0.09 8.91 7.26
N THR A 35 -0.95 8.14 7.60
CA THR A 35 -2.27 8.67 7.99
C THR A 35 -2.18 9.66 9.15
N GLN A 36 -1.35 9.38 10.15
CA GLN A 36 -1.23 10.17 11.36
C GLN A 36 -0.64 11.56 11.06
N SER A 37 0.48 11.64 10.33
CA SER A 37 1.08 12.93 9.95
C SER A 37 0.21 13.72 8.98
N THR A 38 -0.47 13.05 8.05
CA THR A 38 -1.36 13.71 7.07
C THR A 38 -2.59 14.34 7.74
N LEU A 39 -3.19 13.65 8.71
CA LEU A 39 -4.38 14.14 9.42
C LEU A 39 -4.04 15.04 10.61
N GLY A 40 -2.82 14.97 11.17
CA GLY A 40 -2.40 15.79 12.30
C GLY A 40 -3.33 15.61 13.50
N ASN A 41 -3.81 16.72 14.09
CA ASN A 41 -4.72 16.68 15.24
C ASN A 41 -6.02 15.93 14.96
N LEU A 42 -6.50 15.92 13.71
CA LEU A 42 -7.71 15.20 13.34
C LEU A 42 -7.56 13.67 13.51
N PHE A 43 -6.35 13.14 13.50
CA PHE A 43 -6.09 11.73 13.78
C PHE A 43 -6.48 11.36 15.22
N TYR A 44 -6.15 12.22 16.19
CA TYR A 44 -6.38 11.96 17.62
C TYR A 44 -7.75 12.43 18.09
N GLU A 45 -8.21 13.55 17.54
CA GLU A 45 -9.46 14.20 17.94
C GLU A 45 -10.41 14.37 16.73
N PRO A 46 -10.74 13.30 15.99
CA PRO A 46 -11.55 13.39 14.77
C PRO A 46 -12.93 14.03 15.01
N TYR A 47 -13.46 13.84 16.23
CA TYR A 47 -14.79 14.27 16.61
C TYR A 47 -14.84 15.60 17.35
N SER A 48 -13.70 16.30 17.46
CA SER A 48 -13.69 17.71 17.86
C SER A 48 -14.31 18.61 16.78
N ALA A 49 -14.22 18.21 15.51
CA ALA A 49 -14.85 18.85 14.37
C ALA A 49 -16.26 18.30 14.11
N SER A 50 -17.15 19.11 13.52
CA SER A 50 -18.44 18.65 13.00
C SER A 50 -18.28 17.77 11.76
N SER A 51 -19.36 17.08 11.34
CA SER A 51 -19.37 16.25 10.11
C SER A 51 -18.96 17.05 8.87
N SER A 52 -19.52 18.26 8.73
CA SER A 52 -19.23 19.15 7.60
C SER A 52 -17.78 19.64 7.61
N GLU A 53 -17.23 19.93 8.80
CA GLU A 53 -15.84 20.36 8.93
C GLU A 53 -14.88 19.21 8.64
N ARG A 54 -15.13 18.00 9.19
CA ARG A 54 -14.36 16.80 8.85
C ARG A 54 -14.33 16.57 7.35
N LYS A 55 -15.50 16.53 6.72
CA LYS A 55 -15.63 16.33 5.28
C LYS A 55 -14.79 17.36 4.52
N LYS A 56 -14.90 18.64 4.87
CA LYS A 56 -14.13 19.71 4.24
C LYS A 56 -12.62 19.49 4.39
N ILE A 57 -12.14 19.11 5.58
CA ILE A 57 -10.71 18.84 5.82
C ILE A 57 -10.24 17.67 4.95
N PHE A 58 -11.01 16.58 4.85
CA PHE A 58 -10.65 15.44 3.99
C PHE A 58 -10.66 15.79 2.50
N ASP A 59 -11.63 16.60 2.06
CA ASP A 59 -11.70 17.11 0.67
C ASP A 59 -10.48 18.01 0.38
N GLU A 60 -10.08 18.88 1.31
CA GLU A 60 -8.86 19.71 1.20
C GLU A 60 -7.59 18.86 1.13
N LYS A 61 -7.45 17.83 1.97
CA LYS A 61 -6.30 16.90 1.92
C LYS A 61 -6.22 16.14 0.61
N PHE A 62 -7.36 15.74 0.06
CA PHE A 62 -7.41 15.14 -1.27
C PHE A 62 -6.94 16.13 -2.35
N ASP A 63 -7.46 17.36 -2.33
CA ASP A 63 -7.09 18.38 -3.32
C ASP A 63 -5.61 18.76 -3.23
N ASP A 64 -5.05 18.89 -2.03
CA ASP A 64 -3.63 19.16 -1.80
C ASP A 64 -2.75 18.07 -2.44
N LEU A 65 -3.05 16.79 -2.15
CA LEU A 65 -2.30 15.66 -2.68
C LEU A 65 -2.46 15.54 -4.20
N LYS A 66 -3.68 15.71 -4.69
CA LYS A 66 -3.98 15.70 -6.13
C LYS A 66 -3.15 16.76 -6.86
N ASN A 67 -3.16 17.99 -6.37
CA ASN A 67 -2.42 19.10 -6.97
C ASN A 67 -0.91 18.87 -6.90
N LEU A 68 -0.41 18.32 -5.79
CA LEU A 68 1.00 17.98 -5.63
C LEU A 68 1.46 16.92 -6.63
N VAL A 69 0.68 15.84 -6.79
CA VAL A 69 0.96 14.77 -7.74
C VAL A 69 0.91 15.30 -9.18
N HIS A 70 -0.11 16.08 -9.53
CA HIS A 70 -0.18 16.71 -10.87
C HIS A 70 1.00 17.64 -11.13
N THR A 71 1.44 18.40 -10.11
CA THR A 71 2.63 19.25 -10.20
C THR A 71 3.88 18.42 -10.49
N PHE A 72 4.09 17.34 -9.75
CA PHE A 72 5.21 16.41 -9.99
C PHE A 72 5.19 15.85 -11.42
N THR A 73 4.05 15.31 -11.86
CA THR A 73 3.93 14.70 -13.19
C THR A 73 4.07 15.69 -14.34
N ASN A 74 3.81 16.97 -14.11
CA ASN A 74 4.01 18.03 -15.12
C ASN A 74 5.49 18.47 -15.23
N GLN A 75 6.31 18.22 -14.21
CA GLN A 75 7.71 18.66 -14.16
C GLN A 75 8.71 17.58 -14.58
N THR A 76 8.34 16.31 -14.50
CA THR A 76 9.24 15.18 -14.81
C THR A 76 8.53 14.04 -15.52
N LYS A 77 9.32 13.16 -16.15
CA LYS A 77 8.86 11.88 -16.71
C LYS A 77 8.98 10.71 -15.72
N SER A 78 9.50 10.96 -14.52
CA SER A 78 9.56 9.95 -13.45
C SER A 78 8.19 9.33 -13.23
N LYS A 79 8.16 8.01 -13.08
CA LYS A 79 6.99 7.34 -12.50
C LYS A 79 6.88 7.72 -11.02
N LEU A 80 5.66 7.85 -10.52
CA LEU A 80 5.38 8.17 -9.12
C LEU A 80 4.54 7.05 -8.51
N VAL A 81 5.00 6.50 -7.39
CA VAL A 81 4.22 5.59 -6.55
C VAL A 81 3.81 6.36 -5.30
N VAL A 82 2.52 6.57 -5.12
CA VAL A 82 1.96 7.27 -3.96
C VAL A 82 1.42 6.26 -2.98
N MET A 83 1.91 6.30 -1.74
CA MET A 83 1.39 5.48 -0.67
C MET A 83 0.03 6.00 -0.20
N ASN A 84 -0.99 5.14 -0.18
CA ASN A 84 -2.29 5.50 0.38
C ASN A 84 -2.29 5.43 1.92
N PHE A 85 -3.46 5.67 2.53
CA PHE A 85 -3.59 5.80 3.98
C PHE A 85 -4.15 4.54 4.63
N SER A 86 -3.48 4.03 5.66
CA SER A 86 -4.03 2.97 6.49
C SER A 86 -5.19 3.48 7.34
N VAL A 87 -6.27 2.71 7.40
CA VAL A 87 -7.39 2.96 8.32
C VAL A 87 -7.00 2.45 9.70
N PRO A 88 -6.94 3.29 10.75
CA PRO A 88 -6.57 2.82 12.08
C PRO A 88 -7.62 1.83 12.62
N SER A 89 -7.19 0.84 13.40
CA SER A 89 -8.13 -0.05 14.09
C SER A 89 -8.86 0.64 15.24
N TYR A 90 -8.24 1.67 15.83
CA TYR A 90 -8.81 2.46 16.91
C TYR A 90 -9.61 3.66 16.38
N SER A 91 -10.81 3.84 16.96
CA SER A 91 -11.57 5.09 16.89
C SER A 91 -12.07 5.46 18.30
N PRO A 92 -12.08 6.75 18.68
CA PRO A 92 -12.69 7.22 19.93
C PRO A 92 -14.17 6.85 20.07
N TYR A 93 -14.87 6.62 18.96
CA TYR A 93 -16.28 6.21 18.95
C TYR A 93 -16.47 4.68 18.90
N GLY A 94 -15.39 3.90 18.81
CA GLY A 94 -15.41 2.44 18.90
C GLY A 94 -16.43 1.81 17.93
N ILE A 95 -17.33 0.97 18.45
CA ILE A 95 -18.37 0.30 17.63
C ILE A 95 -19.35 1.28 16.96
N PHE A 96 -19.49 2.50 17.50
CA PHE A 96 -20.37 3.52 16.96
C PHE A 96 -19.79 4.21 15.71
N GLU A 97 -18.50 4.01 15.41
CA GLU A 97 -17.81 4.52 14.22
C GLU A 97 -18.60 4.27 12.93
N THR A 98 -19.20 3.09 12.81
CA THR A 98 -19.97 2.68 11.62
C THR A 98 -21.32 3.38 11.46
N LYS A 99 -21.77 4.14 12.46
CA LYS A 99 -23.02 4.91 12.46
C LYS A 99 -22.78 6.41 12.29
N VAL A 100 -21.53 6.83 12.10
CA VAL A 100 -21.15 8.24 12.05
C VAL A 100 -21.01 8.67 10.61
N VAL A 101 -21.81 9.66 10.23
CA VAL A 101 -21.68 10.33 8.93
C VAL A 101 -20.33 11.05 8.89
N ASP A 102 -19.61 10.87 7.78
CA ASP A 102 -18.23 11.35 7.62
C ASP A 102 -17.34 10.99 8.84
N GLY A 103 -17.49 9.76 9.36
CA GLY A 103 -16.63 9.22 10.42
C GLY A 103 -15.16 9.09 9.96
N LEU A 104 -14.24 8.93 10.92
CA LEU A 104 -12.81 8.84 10.62
C LEU A 104 -12.51 7.70 9.63
N HIS A 105 -13.03 6.50 9.89
CA HIS A 105 -12.75 5.32 9.08
C HIS A 105 -13.34 5.45 7.68
N SER A 106 -14.58 5.91 7.55
CA SER A 106 -15.23 6.08 6.24
C SER A 106 -14.59 7.21 5.43
N SER A 107 -14.13 8.27 6.10
CA SER A 107 -13.44 9.39 5.44
C SER A 107 -12.07 9.00 4.90
N ILE A 108 -11.28 8.22 5.65
CA ILE A 108 -10.00 7.69 5.16
C ILE A 108 -10.21 6.75 3.97
N LYS A 109 -11.20 5.84 4.06
CA LYS A 109 -11.54 4.94 2.93
C LYS A 109 -11.92 5.74 1.69
N LYS A 110 -12.77 6.75 1.84
CA LYS A 110 -13.16 7.64 0.75
C LYS A 110 -11.99 8.41 0.17
N LEU A 111 -11.05 8.89 1.00
CA LEU A 111 -9.82 9.54 0.54
C LEU A 111 -8.98 8.58 -0.34
N ASN A 112 -8.80 7.34 0.10
CA ASN A 112 -8.08 6.31 -0.68
C ASN A 112 -8.79 5.98 -2.01
N GLU A 113 -10.13 5.86 -1.98
CA GLU A 113 -10.93 5.65 -3.19
C GLU A 113 -10.81 6.83 -4.16
N ASN A 114 -10.88 8.06 -3.65
CA ASN A 114 -10.71 9.26 -4.47
C ASN A 114 -9.33 9.32 -5.12
N LEU A 115 -8.25 9.02 -4.38
CA LEU A 115 -6.89 8.98 -4.94
C LEU A 115 -6.76 7.91 -6.03
N THR A 116 -7.28 6.72 -5.78
CA THR A 116 -7.28 5.64 -6.78
C THR A 116 -8.04 6.04 -8.04
N ASN A 117 -9.23 6.63 -7.89
CA ASN A 117 -10.07 7.04 -9.01
C ASN A 117 -9.47 8.19 -9.82
N GLU A 118 -8.86 9.18 -9.16
CA GLU A 118 -8.21 10.32 -9.80
C GLU A 118 -7.08 9.88 -10.74
N PHE A 119 -6.24 8.94 -10.28
CA PHE A 119 -5.05 8.50 -11.00
C PHE A 119 -5.24 7.20 -11.80
N LEU A 120 -6.45 6.64 -11.84
CA LEU A 120 -6.76 5.37 -12.51
C LEU A 120 -6.29 5.32 -13.97
N LYS A 121 -6.37 6.44 -14.70
CA LYS A 121 -5.99 6.55 -16.12
C LYS A 121 -4.63 7.21 -16.34
N ASN A 122 -3.89 7.50 -15.27
CA ASN A 122 -2.59 8.14 -15.36
C ASN A 122 -1.49 7.08 -15.39
N ASP A 123 -0.92 6.83 -16.56
CA ASP A 123 0.12 5.80 -16.75
C ASP A 123 1.42 6.09 -15.97
N SER A 124 1.59 7.29 -15.43
CA SER A 124 2.77 7.70 -14.66
C SER A 124 2.58 7.68 -13.16
N VAL A 125 1.36 7.47 -12.66
CA VAL A 125 1.05 7.46 -11.23
C VAL A 125 0.46 6.13 -10.82
N TYR A 126 1.05 5.52 -9.80
CA TYR A 126 0.56 4.29 -9.19
C TYR A 126 0.22 4.55 -7.73
N ILE A 127 -0.88 3.97 -7.25
CA ILE A 127 -1.23 3.99 -5.83
C ILE A 127 -0.76 2.68 -5.21
N PHE A 128 0.15 2.76 -4.24
CA PHE A 128 0.51 1.62 -3.41
C PHE A 128 -0.49 1.49 -2.26
N ASP A 129 -1.16 0.33 -2.18
CA ASP A 129 -2.18 0.06 -1.17
C ASP A 129 -1.57 -0.33 0.19
N PHE A 130 -1.03 0.68 0.88
CA PHE A 130 -0.49 0.53 2.22
C PHE A 130 -1.54 0.13 3.25
N ASN A 131 -2.81 0.48 3.07
CA ASN A 131 -3.88 -0.04 3.91
C ASN A 131 -3.95 -1.58 3.85
N SER A 132 -3.86 -2.18 2.66
CA SER A 132 -3.80 -3.64 2.52
C SER A 132 -2.52 -4.24 3.09
N PHE A 133 -1.36 -3.58 2.90
CA PHE A 133 -0.11 -3.98 3.55
C PHE A 133 -0.25 -4.04 5.08
N VAL A 134 -0.83 -3.01 5.70
CA VAL A 134 -1.10 -2.97 7.13
C VAL A 134 -2.07 -4.06 7.56
N ASN A 135 -3.11 -4.36 6.77
CA ASN A 135 -4.05 -5.44 7.07
C ASN A 135 -3.41 -6.83 6.98
N GLN A 136 -2.51 -7.04 6.03
CA GLN A 136 -1.80 -8.30 5.84
C GLN A 136 -0.88 -8.64 7.02
N TYR A 137 -0.12 -7.65 7.48
CA TYR A 137 0.89 -7.86 8.53
C TYR A 137 0.39 -7.51 9.94
N GLY A 138 -0.75 -6.82 10.03
CA GLY A 138 -1.37 -6.38 11.28
C GLY A 138 -0.81 -5.04 11.77
N GLU A 139 -1.70 -4.10 12.07
CA GLU A 139 -1.34 -2.74 12.51
C GLU A 139 -0.41 -2.73 13.74
N LYS A 140 -0.62 -3.62 14.72
CA LYS A 140 0.22 -3.70 15.92
C LYS A 140 1.67 -4.12 15.63
N ASN A 141 1.88 -4.85 14.53
CA ASN A 141 3.21 -5.29 14.13
C ASN A 141 3.89 -4.23 13.26
N ILE A 142 3.12 -3.57 12.38
CA ILE A 142 3.62 -2.49 11.53
C ILE A 142 3.96 -1.24 12.36
N PHE A 143 3.12 -0.86 13.33
CA PHE A 143 3.31 0.36 14.11
C PHE A 143 3.78 0.06 15.53
N ASP A 144 5.10 0.06 15.73
CA ASP A 144 5.71 -0.02 17.05
C ASP A 144 5.77 1.38 17.68
N VAL A 145 5.01 1.57 18.75
CA VAL A 145 4.90 2.85 19.47
C VAL A 145 6.25 3.33 20.02
N LYS A 146 7.14 2.42 20.46
CA LYS A 146 8.47 2.82 20.96
C LYS A 146 9.31 3.35 19.81
N GLN A 147 9.37 2.62 18.68
CA GLN A 147 10.13 3.05 17.51
C GLN A 147 9.62 4.40 16.97
N PHE A 148 8.30 4.59 16.94
CA PHE A 148 7.69 5.86 16.61
C PHE A 148 8.11 6.99 17.58
N LEU A 149 7.96 6.80 18.89
CA LEU A 149 8.26 7.86 19.87
C LEU A 149 9.76 8.21 19.96
N PHE A 150 10.65 7.24 19.73
CA PHE A 150 12.10 7.46 19.82
C PHE A 150 12.73 7.95 18.51
N GLY A 151 12.15 7.61 17.36
CA GLY A 151 12.78 7.84 16.05
C GLY A 151 11.86 8.23 14.91
N ASP A 152 10.59 8.51 15.19
CA ASP A 152 9.54 8.75 14.18
C ASP A 152 9.41 7.62 13.14
N ILE A 153 9.71 6.38 13.56
CA ILE A 153 9.63 5.22 12.68
C ILE A 153 8.17 4.78 12.57
N LYS A 154 7.56 4.98 11.39
CA LYS A 154 6.14 4.69 11.11
C LYS A 154 5.87 3.25 10.68
N VAL A 155 6.90 2.57 10.19
CA VAL A 155 6.88 1.14 9.84
C VAL A 155 8.00 0.49 10.62
N SER A 156 7.65 -0.46 11.48
CA SER A 156 8.59 -1.18 12.34
C SER A 156 9.77 -1.70 11.52
N LEU A 157 10.97 -1.60 12.09
CA LEU A 157 12.21 -2.08 11.47
C LEU A 157 12.11 -3.55 11.01
N ASP A 158 11.34 -4.38 11.72
CA ASP A 158 11.12 -5.79 11.39
C ASP A 158 10.32 -5.99 10.08
N TYR A 159 9.54 -4.98 9.67
CA TYR A 159 8.66 -5.02 8.49
C TYR A 159 9.11 -4.11 7.35
N ILE A 160 10.18 -3.34 7.53
CA ILE A 160 10.83 -2.61 6.43
C ILE A 160 11.22 -3.56 5.28
N PRO A 161 11.79 -4.77 5.52
CA PRO A 161 12.07 -5.71 4.44
C PRO A 161 10.83 -6.08 3.63
N ASN A 162 9.70 -6.37 4.29
CA ASN A 162 8.44 -6.67 3.62
C ASN A 162 7.94 -5.48 2.78
N LEU A 163 8.05 -4.25 3.29
CA LEU A 163 7.68 -3.06 2.52
C LEU A 163 8.61 -2.86 1.31
N ALA A 164 9.91 -3.14 1.46
CA ALA A 164 10.87 -3.06 0.38
C ALA A 164 10.61 -4.12 -0.71
N ASP A 165 10.16 -5.31 -0.33
CA ASP A 165 9.76 -6.36 -1.29
C ASP A 165 8.56 -5.91 -2.13
N GLU A 166 7.56 -5.25 -1.52
CA GLU A 166 6.43 -4.64 -2.24
C GLU A 166 6.92 -3.57 -3.24
N PHE A 167 7.84 -2.69 -2.82
CA PHE A 167 8.40 -1.65 -3.68
C PHE A 167 9.24 -2.21 -4.82
N THR A 168 9.86 -3.37 -4.63
CA THR A 168 10.68 -4.02 -5.65
C THR A 168 9.85 -4.40 -6.88
N GLY A 169 8.56 -4.73 -6.72
CA GLY A 169 7.65 -4.96 -7.84
C GLY A 169 7.55 -3.76 -8.80
N TYR A 170 7.47 -2.54 -8.26
CA TYR A 170 7.45 -1.31 -9.05
C TYR A 170 8.79 -1.05 -9.74
N ILE A 171 9.90 -1.31 -9.05
CA ILE A 171 11.25 -1.17 -9.61
C ILE A 171 11.40 -2.11 -10.81
N PHE A 172 11.03 -3.38 -10.66
CA PHE A 172 11.08 -4.36 -11.75
C PHE A 172 10.18 -3.99 -12.92
N ALA A 173 8.98 -3.48 -12.66
CA ALA A 173 8.07 -3.01 -13.69
C ALA A 173 8.69 -1.86 -14.53
N VAL A 174 9.29 -0.85 -13.87
CA VAL A 174 9.97 0.25 -14.56
C VAL A 174 11.19 -0.22 -15.34
N LEU A 175 11.92 -1.21 -14.83
CA LEU A 175 13.06 -1.82 -15.52
C LEU A 175 12.64 -2.81 -16.64
N GLY A 176 11.34 -3.06 -16.84
CA GLY A 176 10.83 -4.03 -17.82
C GLY A 176 11.10 -5.49 -17.44
N LEU A 177 11.46 -5.76 -16.18
CA LEU A 177 11.75 -7.09 -15.64
C LEU A 177 10.45 -7.74 -15.18
N THR A 178 9.70 -8.34 -16.10
CA THR A 178 8.44 -9.04 -15.77
C THR A 178 8.62 -10.56 -15.79
N LYS A 179 8.08 -11.23 -14.75
CA LYS A 179 7.94 -12.70 -14.76
C LYS A 179 6.78 -13.04 -15.70
N ARG A 180 7.05 -13.83 -16.74
CA ARG A 180 6.05 -14.18 -17.79
C ARG A 180 5.61 -15.64 -17.77
N CYS A 181 6.31 -16.49 -17.02
CA CYS A 181 6.05 -17.91 -16.96
C CYS A 181 6.31 -18.41 -15.53
N ILE A 182 5.44 -19.30 -15.07
CA ILE A 182 5.62 -20.07 -13.85
C ILE A 182 5.78 -21.52 -14.32
N VAL A 183 6.94 -22.10 -14.03
CA VAL A 183 7.21 -23.52 -14.28
C VAL A 183 7.02 -24.26 -12.97
N LEU A 184 6.20 -25.30 -12.99
CA LEU A 184 5.77 -26.04 -11.81
C LEU A 184 6.17 -27.50 -11.97
N ASP A 185 6.63 -28.08 -10.87
CA ASP A 185 6.66 -29.53 -10.74
C ASP A 185 5.24 -30.06 -10.46
N LEU A 186 5.06 -31.38 -10.54
CA LEU A 186 3.79 -32.04 -10.31
C LEU A 186 3.72 -32.61 -8.88
N ASP A 187 4.53 -33.63 -8.61
CA ASP A 187 4.47 -34.39 -7.38
C ASP A 187 4.91 -33.53 -6.18
N ASN A 188 4.13 -33.57 -5.11
CA ASN A 188 4.28 -32.73 -3.91
C ASN A 188 4.30 -31.20 -4.18
N THR A 189 3.89 -30.77 -5.38
CA THR A 189 3.77 -29.36 -5.76
C THR A 189 2.33 -29.02 -6.13
N LEU A 190 1.73 -29.76 -7.07
CA LEU A 190 0.32 -29.58 -7.47
C LEU A 190 -0.63 -30.54 -6.76
N TRP A 191 -0.12 -31.63 -6.21
CA TRP A 191 -0.85 -32.58 -5.36
C TRP A 191 0.12 -33.21 -4.36
N GLY A 192 -0.39 -33.85 -3.31
CA GLY A 192 0.45 -34.61 -2.40
C GLY A 192 0.67 -36.05 -2.87
N GLY A 193 1.85 -36.60 -2.65
CA GLY A 193 2.20 -37.95 -3.10
C GLY A 193 2.93 -37.95 -4.44
N ILE A 194 3.40 -39.13 -4.84
CA ILE A 194 4.16 -39.37 -6.08
C ILE A 194 3.31 -40.27 -6.97
N VAL A 195 2.81 -39.74 -8.09
CA VAL A 195 1.85 -40.48 -8.94
C VAL A 195 2.41 -41.81 -9.47
N GLY A 196 3.73 -41.87 -9.68
CA GLY A 196 4.41 -43.10 -10.11
C GLY A 196 4.48 -44.20 -9.05
N GLU A 197 4.37 -43.84 -7.76
CA GLU A 197 4.43 -44.78 -6.63
C GLU A 197 3.03 -45.06 -6.07
N ASP A 198 2.23 -44.01 -5.88
CA ASP A 198 0.91 -44.06 -5.23
C ASP A 198 -0.23 -44.39 -6.22
N GLY A 199 0.01 -44.23 -7.52
CA GLY A 199 -1.00 -44.33 -8.55
C GLY A 199 -1.94 -43.12 -8.61
N TYR A 200 -2.69 -42.99 -9.70
CA TYR A 200 -3.59 -41.84 -9.94
C TYR A 200 -4.65 -41.67 -8.83
N ASP A 201 -5.21 -42.75 -8.30
CA ASP A 201 -6.22 -42.69 -7.24
C ASP A 201 -5.61 -42.46 -5.84
N GLY A 202 -4.27 -42.54 -5.70
CA GLY A 202 -3.55 -42.43 -4.44
C GLY A 202 -3.01 -41.04 -4.13
N ILE A 203 -3.01 -40.11 -5.11
CA ILE A 203 -2.56 -38.75 -4.88
C ILE A 203 -3.55 -37.97 -3.99
N LYS A 204 -2.99 -37.08 -3.17
CA LYS A 204 -3.76 -36.24 -2.24
C LYS A 204 -4.18 -34.97 -2.96
N LEU A 205 -5.36 -35.02 -3.55
CA LEU A 205 -6.01 -33.90 -4.19
C LEU A 205 -7.52 -34.04 -4.00
N GLY A 206 -8.09 -33.27 -3.08
CA GLY A 206 -9.47 -33.48 -2.66
C GLY A 206 -9.88 -32.57 -1.50
N ALA A 207 -11.09 -32.78 -0.98
CA ALA A 207 -11.64 -31.99 0.13
C ALA A 207 -11.07 -32.35 1.50
N ASP A 208 -10.16 -33.33 1.58
CA ASP A 208 -9.47 -33.70 2.81
C ASP A 208 -8.41 -32.63 3.17
N ALA A 209 -7.98 -32.60 4.43
CA ALA A 209 -7.12 -31.54 4.93
C ALA A 209 -5.78 -31.41 4.17
N GLN A 210 -5.21 -32.53 3.70
CA GLN A 210 -3.96 -32.51 2.94
C GLN A 210 -4.21 -32.12 1.47
N GLY A 211 -5.19 -32.74 0.80
CA GLY A 211 -5.53 -32.43 -0.59
C GLY A 211 -6.07 -31.01 -0.80
N ASN A 212 -6.79 -30.45 0.17
CA ASN A 212 -7.43 -29.14 0.01
C ASN A 212 -6.42 -27.99 -0.09
N SER A 213 -5.25 -28.14 0.56
CA SER A 213 -4.17 -27.15 0.45
C SER A 213 -3.65 -27.02 -0.99
N PHE A 214 -3.55 -28.13 -1.72
CA PHE A 214 -3.16 -28.16 -3.12
C PHE A 214 -4.26 -27.60 -4.04
N ILE A 215 -5.53 -27.86 -3.74
CA ILE A 215 -6.66 -27.26 -4.46
C ILE A 215 -6.61 -25.73 -4.33
N GLU A 216 -6.43 -25.20 -3.12
CA GLU A 216 -6.32 -23.76 -2.91
C GLU A 216 -5.11 -23.20 -3.67
N PHE A 217 -3.94 -23.83 -3.58
CA PHE A 217 -2.75 -23.41 -4.33
C PHE A 217 -3.00 -23.39 -5.85
N GLN A 218 -3.64 -24.42 -6.41
CA GLN A 218 -4.02 -24.45 -7.82
C GLN A 218 -4.95 -23.28 -8.20
N LYS A 219 -5.92 -22.91 -7.35
CA LYS A 219 -6.79 -21.74 -7.62
C LYS A 219 -5.99 -20.45 -7.73
N TYR A 220 -4.98 -20.25 -6.87
CA TYR A 220 -4.08 -19.09 -6.98
C TYR A 220 -3.28 -19.12 -8.28
N LEU A 221 -2.75 -20.27 -8.68
CA LEU A 221 -2.03 -20.41 -9.95
C LEU A 221 -2.94 -20.10 -11.16
N LEU A 222 -4.19 -20.59 -11.16
CA LEU A 222 -5.16 -20.29 -12.20
C LEU A 222 -5.52 -18.80 -12.26
N SER A 223 -5.50 -18.08 -11.13
CA SER A 223 -5.76 -16.63 -11.11
C SER A 223 -4.69 -15.78 -11.80
N LEU A 224 -3.53 -16.38 -12.12
CA LEU A 224 -2.39 -15.73 -12.79
C LEU A 224 -2.38 -15.98 -14.31
N HIS A 225 -3.38 -16.70 -14.85
CA HIS A 225 -3.56 -16.98 -16.29
C HIS A 225 -4.55 -16.00 -16.93
#